data_AF-A0A2X3LWL3-F1
#
_entry.id   AF-A0A2X3LWL3-F1
#
_cell.length_a   1.000
_cell.length_b   1.000
_cell.length_c   1.000
_cell.angle_alpha   90.00
_cell.angle_beta   90.00
_cell.angle_gamma   90.00
#
_symmetry.space_group_name_H-M   'P 1'
#
loop_
_entity.id
_entity.type
_entity.pdbx_description
1 polymer ?
#
loop_
_entity_poly.entity_id
_entity_poly.type
_entity_poly.pdbx_seq_one_letter_code
_entity_poly.pdbx_strand_id
1 'polypeptide(L)'
;MIIHLIAVIAVTKMNASPLETLLDSMNAPVAFTGFLVALLILSPEGLGALKAVLNNQVQRAMNLFFGSVLATISLTVPVVTLIAFMTGNELQFALGAPEMVVMVASLVLCHISFSTGRTNVLNGAAHLALFAAYLMTIFA
;
A
#
# COMPACT_ATOMS: atom_id res chain seq x y z
N MET A 1 17.21 2.87 -15.83
CA MET A 1 16.22 1.96 -15.21
C MET A 1 16.87 1.01 -14.21
N ILE A 2 17.77 0.10 -14.61
CA ILE A 2 18.40 -0.87 -13.68
C ILE A 2 19.17 -0.19 -12.53
N ILE A 3 19.96 0.84 -12.81
CA ILE A 3 20.69 1.60 -11.78
C ILE A 3 19.75 2.23 -10.75
N HIS A 4 18.60 2.76 -11.20
CA HIS A 4 17.61 3.37 -10.31
C HIS A 4 16.93 2.30 -9.45
N LEU A 5 16.63 1.13 -10.03
CA LEU A 5 16.06 0.00 -9.31
C LEU A 5 17.01 -0.48 -8.21
N ILE A 6 18.30 -0.66 -8.53
CA ILE A 6 19.33 -1.06 -7.56
C ILE A 6 19.43 -0.02 -6.43
N ALA A 7 19.44 1.27 -6.77
CA ALA A 7 19.50 2.34 -5.78
C ALA A 7 18.28 2.31 -4.84
N VAL A 8 17.06 2.16 -5.37
CA VAL A 8 15.84 2.06 -4.56
C VAL A 8 15.88 0.84 -3.65
N ILE A 9 16.23 -0.34 -4.17
CA ILE A 9 16.33 -1.56 -3.36
C ILE A 9 17.38 -1.41 -2.26
N ALA A 10 18.54 -0.84 -2.57
CA ALA A 10 19.60 -0.59 -1.60
C ALA A 10 19.14 0.37 -0.50
N VAL A 11 18.52 1.49 -0.87
CA VAL A 11 17.97 2.47 0.09
C VAL A 11 16.92 1.82 0.97
N THR A 12 15.94 1.10 0.40
CA THR A 12 14.89 0.44 1.19
C THR A 12 15.48 -0.59 2.15
N LYS A 13 16.42 -1.43 1.69
CA LYS A 13 17.05 -2.46 2.52
C LYS A 13 17.93 -1.86 3.63
N MET A 14 18.64 -0.78 3.35
CA MET A 14 19.45 -0.06 4.33
C MET A 14 18.60 0.66 5.38
N ASN A 15 17.41 1.14 5.02
CA ASN A 15 16.52 1.84 5.96
C ASN A 15 15.61 0.90 6.75
N ALA A 16 15.34 -0.31 6.26
CA ALA A 16 14.47 -1.27 6.96
C ALA A 16 15.02 -1.68 8.34
N SER A 17 16.32 -2.04 8.43
CA SER A 17 16.91 -2.51 9.69
C SER A 17 17.02 -1.42 10.78
N PRO A 18 17.49 -0.19 10.49
CA PRO A 18 17.44 0.91 11.44
C PRO A 18 16.01 1.25 11.86
N LEU A 19 15.05 1.22 10.93
CA LEU A 19 13.65 1.53 11.23
C LEU A 19 13.04 0.48 12.17
N GLU A 20 13.28 -0.81 11.93
CA GLU A 20 12.86 -1.91 12.81
C GLU A 20 13.46 -1.74 14.21
N THR A 21 14.77 -1.50 14.32
CA THR A 21 15.45 -1.30 15.61
C THR A 21 14.89 -0.10 16.39
N LEU A 22 14.61 1.01 15.70
CA LEU A 22 14.03 2.21 16.33
C LEU A 22 12.60 1.95 16.80
N LEU A 23 11.78 1.30 15.98
CA LEU A 23 10.38 1.01 16.32
C LEU A 23 10.27 -0.02 17.44
N ASP A 24 11.15 -1.02 17.47
CA ASP A 24 11.28 -1.96 18.59
C ASP A 24 11.65 -1.24 19.89
N SER A 25 12.59 -0.29 19.83
CA SER A 25 12.97 0.51 21.00
C SER A 25 11.83 1.40 21.54
N MET A 26 10.85 1.71 20.69
CA MET A 26 9.66 2.49 21.03
C MET A 26 8.45 1.62 21.39
N ASN A 27 8.58 0.29 21.43
CA ASN A 27 7.46 -0.66 21.58
C ASN A 27 6.34 -0.45 20.54
N ALA A 28 6.68 -0.05 19.32
CA ALA A 28 5.71 0.09 18.24
C ALA A 28 5.31 -1.29 17.68
N PRO A 29 4.07 -1.45 17.17
CA PRO A 29 3.65 -2.71 16.57
C PRO A 29 4.51 -3.10 15.36
N VAL A 30 4.85 -4.39 15.22
CA VAL A 30 5.63 -4.90 14.07
C VAL A 30 4.96 -4.57 12.73
N ALA A 31 3.63 -4.59 12.69
CA ALA A 31 2.84 -4.22 11.51
C ALA A 31 3.08 -2.75 11.09
N PHE A 32 3.43 -1.86 12.02
CA PHE A 32 3.72 -0.45 11.74
C PHE A 32 5.03 -0.28 10.97
N THR A 33 6.06 -1.09 11.26
CA THR A 33 7.31 -1.12 10.49
C THR A 33 7.03 -1.47 9.02
N GLY A 34 6.24 -2.53 8.78
CA GLY A 34 5.82 -2.92 7.45
C GLY A 34 5.05 -1.82 6.72
N PHE A 35 4.13 -1.15 7.42
CA PHE A 35 3.39 -0.01 6.89
C PHE A 35 4.29 1.15 6.44
N LEU A 36 5.26 1.55 7.27
CA LEU A 36 6.18 2.65 6.93
C LEU A 36 7.11 2.29 5.76
N VAL A 37 7.60 1.05 5.69
CA VAL A 37 8.40 0.58 4.57
C VAL A 37 7.58 0.61 3.28
N ALA A 38 6.33 0.13 3.32
CA ALA A 38 5.43 0.19 2.17
C ALA A 38 5.15 1.63 1.73
N LEU A 39 4.91 2.54 2.68
CA LEU A 39 4.72 3.97 2.41
C LEU A 39 5.95 4.57 1.70
N LEU A 40 7.16 4.24 2.15
CA LEU A 40 8.40 4.75 1.56
C LEU A 40 8.60 4.25 0.12
N ILE A 41 8.29 2.97 -0.14
CA ILE A 41 8.38 2.38 -1.49
C ILE A 41 7.35 3.02 -2.44
N LEU A 42 6.13 3.25 -1.96
CA LEU A 42 5.03 3.80 -2.77
C LEU A 42 5.06 5.33 -2.90
N SER A 43 5.77 6.03 -2.01
CA SER A 43 5.88 7.50 -1.98
C SER A 43 6.12 8.16 -3.34
N PRO A 44 7.09 7.73 -4.18
CA PRO A 44 7.31 8.36 -5.49
C PRO A 44 6.09 8.25 -6.43
N GLU A 45 5.37 7.14 -6.41
CA GLU A 45 4.16 6.93 -7.21
C GLU A 45 3.00 7.79 -6.69
N GLY A 46 2.83 7.82 -5.37
CA GLY A 46 1.82 8.65 -4.70
C GLY A 46 2.01 10.14 -4.97
N LEU A 47 3.26 10.63 -4.90
CA LEU A 47 3.61 12.01 -5.26
C LEU A 47 3.34 12.29 -6.76
N GLY A 48 3.67 11.34 -7.64
CA GLY A 48 3.40 11.44 -9.07
C GLY A 48 1.91 11.56 -9.38
N ALA A 49 1.08 10.77 -8.71
CA ALA A 49 -0.37 10.82 -8.86
C ALA A 49 -0.97 12.09 -8.25
N LEU A 50 -0.52 12.53 -7.08
CA LEU A 50 -0.94 13.79 -6.47
C LEU A 50 -0.64 14.99 -7.40
N LYS A 51 0.57 15.04 -7.97
CA LYS A 51 0.95 16.06 -8.95
C LYS A 51 0.07 16.01 -10.20
N ALA A 52 -0.34 14.82 -10.64
CA ALA A 52 -1.26 14.69 -11.77
C ALA A 52 -2.66 15.23 -11.43
N VAL A 53 -3.20 14.96 -10.22
CA VAL A 53 -4.48 15.53 -9.77
C VAL A 53 -4.42 17.05 -9.70
N LEU A 54 -3.36 17.63 -9.14
CA LEU A 54 -3.16 19.10 -9.07
C LEU A 54 -3.12 19.75 -10.46
N ASN A 55 -2.69 19.00 -11.49
CA ASN A 55 -2.70 19.43 -12.88
C ASN A 55 -3.99 19.09 -13.64
N ASN A 56 -5.09 18.76 -12.93
CA ASN A 56 -6.36 18.30 -13.49
C ASN A 56 -6.27 17.05 -14.39
N GLN A 57 -5.22 16.23 -14.22
CA GLN A 57 -5.03 14.96 -14.95
C GLN A 57 -5.56 13.78 -14.13
N VAL A 58 -6.85 13.81 -13.77
CA VAL A 58 -7.46 12.79 -12.89
C VAL A 58 -7.30 11.39 -13.49
N GLN A 59 -7.54 11.19 -14.79
CA GLN A 59 -7.35 9.88 -15.43
C GLN A 59 -5.93 9.34 -15.28
N ARG A 60 -4.91 10.20 -15.38
CA ARG A 60 -3.51 9.79 -15.21
C ARG A 60 -3.22 9.39 -13.77
N ALA A 61 -3.71 10.16 -12.80
CA ALA A 61 -3.58 9.82 -11.39
C ALA A 61 -4.25 8.47 -11.07
N MET A 62 -5.45 8.26 -11.63
CA MET A 62 -6.19 7.01 -11.51
C MET A 62 -5.44 5.83 -12.13
N ASN A 63 -4.89 6.00 -13.33
CA ASN A 63 -4.10 4.97 -13.99
C ASN A 63 -2.82 4.62 -13.20
N LEU A 64 -2.19 5.61 -12.54
CA LEU A 64 -1.02 5.37 -11.68
C LEU A 64 -1.40 4.54 -10.44
N PHE A 65 -2.43 4.95 -9.69
CA PHE A 65 -2.83 4.24 -8.48
C PHE A 65 -3.39 2.84 -8.77
N PHE A 66 -4.30 2.71 -9.73
CA PHE A 66 -4.82 1.38 -10.10
C PHE A 66 -3.76 0.50 -10.74
N GLY A 67 -2.84 1.06 -11.53
CA GLY A 67 -1.71 0.32 -12.08
C GLY A 67 -0.84 -0.28 -10.98
N SER A 68 -0.55 0.48 -9.92
CA SER A 68 0.24 0.03 -8.77
C SER A 68 -0.46 -1.09 -7.98
N VAL A 69 -1.76 -0.92 -7.69
CA VAL A 69 -2.58 -1.94 -7.00
C VAL A 69 -2.69 -3.22 -7.83
N LEU A 70 -2.98 -3.09 -9.13
CA LEU A 70 -3.04 -4.23 -10.03
C LEU A 70 -1.70 -4.96 -10.12
N ALA A 71 -0.58 -4.24 -10.22
CA ALA A 71 0.75 -4.86 -10.22
C ALA A 71 1.01 -5.66 -8.92
N THR A 72 0.53 -5.17 -7.79
CA THR A 72 0.68 -5.89 -6.51
C THR A 72 -0.15 -7.18 -6.50
N ILE A 73 -1.42 -7.11 -6.91
CA ILE A 73 -2.34 -8.26 -6.89
C ILE A 73 -1.98 -9.29 -7.98
N SER A 74 -1.64 -8.84 -9.19
CA SER A 74 -1.43 -9.72 -10.35
C SER A 74 0.01 -10.21 -10.48
N LEU A 75 0.99 -9.53 -9.88
CA LEU A 75 2.40 -9.88 -10.02
C LEU A 75 3.10 -10.07 -8.68
N THR A 76 3.07 -9.09 -7.78
CA THR A 76 3.84 -9.16 -6.52
C THR A 76 3.39 -10.31 -5.63
N VAL A 77 2.09 -10.44 -5.36
CA VAL A 77 1.55 -11.53 -4.52
C VAL A 77 1.85 -12.91 -5.14
N PRO A 78 1.58 -13.17 -6.44
CA PRO A 78 1.95 -14.43 -7.08
C PRO A 78 3.45 -14.74 -7.05
N VAL A 79 4.31 -13.75 -7.32
CA VAL A 79 5.77 -13.94 -7.31
C VAL A 79 6.26 -14.28 -5.89
N VAL A 80 5.79 -13.55 -4.88
CA VAL A 80 6.13 -13.85 -3.48
C VAL A 80 5.64 -15.24 -3.07
N THR A 81 4.43 -15.62 -3.50
CA THR A 81 3.88 -16.97 -3.27
C THR A 81 4.75 -18.05 -3.89
N LEU A 82 5.20 -17.85 -5.12
CA LEU A 82 6.06 -18.79 -5.83
C LEU A 82 7.43 -18.89 -5.17
N ILE A 83 8.02 -17.77 -4.72
CA ILE A 83 9.27 -17.76 -3.97
C ILE A 83 9.10 -18.51 -2.63
N ALA A 84 8.02 -18.26 -1.90
CA ALA A 84 7.73 -18.94 -0.63
C ALA A 84 7.61 -20.46 -0.83
N PHE A 85 6.86 -20.88 -1.85
CA PHE A 85 6.74 -22.28 -2.24
C PHE A 85 8.08 -22.92 -2.59
N MET A 86 8.93 -22.25 -3.37
CA MET A 86 10.25 -22.75 -3.75
C MET A 86 11.24 -22.80 -2.59
N THR A 87 11.10 -21.90 -1.61
CA THR A 87 11.98 -21.81 -0.43
C THR A 87 11.50 -22.66 0.75
N GLY A 88 10.33 -23.30 0.62
CA GLY A 88 9.72 -24.09 1.69
C GLY A 88 9.16 -23.25 2.85
N ASN A 89 8.96 -21.94 2.64
CA ASN A 89 8.36 -21.05 3.63
C ASN A 89 6.83 -21.18 3.60
N GLU A 90 6.21 -21.35 4.77
CA GLU A 90 4.75 -21.30 4.89
C GLU A 90 4.26 -19.85 4.76
N LEU A 91 3.46 -19.59 3.73
CA LEU A 91 2.81 -18.29 3.53
C LEU A 91 1.33 -18.40 3.90
N GLN A 92 0.93 -17.70 4.95
CA GLN A 92 -0.48 -17.59 5.33
C GLN A 92 -1.11 -16.36 4.66
N PHE A 93 -2.11 -16.60 3.82
CA PHE A 93 -2.91 -15.52 3.19
C PHE A 93 -4.04 -15.03 4.08
N ALA A 94 -4.24 -15.64 5.24
CA ALA A 94 -5.25 -15.22 6.18
C ALA A 94 -4.87 -13.86 6.77
N LEU A 95 -5.73 -12.88 6.56
CA LEU A 95 -5.71 -11.63 7.32
C LEU A 95 -6.53 -11.81 8.59
N GLY A 96 -6.20 -11.05 9.63
CA GLY A 96 -7.08 -10.90 10.78
C GLY A 96 -8.46 -10.37 10.36
N ALA A 97 -9.46 -10.61 11.21
CA ALA A 97 -10.82 -10.15 10.94
C ALA A 97 -10.91 -8.62 10.71
N PRO A 98 -10.23 -7.76 11.50
CA PRO A 98 -10.26 -6.31 11.28
C PRO A 98 -9.71 -5.89 9.91
N GLU A 99 -8.57 -6.45 9.50
CA GLU A 99 -7.89 -6.11 8.25
C GLU A 99 -8.68 -6.61 7.04
N MET A 100 -9.30 -7.80 7.17
CA MET A 100 -10.19 -8.33 6.13
C MET A 100 -11.40 -7.42 5.90
N VAL A 101 -12.04 -6.93 6.97
CA VAL A 101 -13.18 -6.01 6.88
C VAL A 101 -12.77 -4.70 6.22
N VAL A 102 -11.66 -4.10 6.63
CA VAL A 102 -11.13 -2.86 6.05
C VAL A 102 -10.78 -3.05 4.57
N MET A 103 -10.13 -4.16 4.21
CA MET A 103 -9.80 -4.49 2.82
C MET A 103 -11.06 -4.59 1.96
N VAL A 104 -12.06 -5.39 2.38
CA VAL A 104 -13.30 -5.56 1.61
C VAL A 104 -14.06 -4.24 1.49
N ALA A 105 -14.16 -3.48 2.58
CA ALA A 105 -14.81 -2.18 2.57
C ALA A 105 -14.10 -1.18 1.64
N SER A 106 -12.75 -1.21 1.57
CA SER A 106 -11.98 -0.39 0.64
C SER A 106 -12.29 -0.71 -0.82
N LEU A 107 -12.37 -2.00 -1.16
CA LEU A 107 -12.67 -2.45 -2.53
C LEU A 107 -14.10 -2.05 -2.94
N VAL A 108 -15.07 -2.24 -2.05
CA VAL A 108 -16.47 -1.83 -2.28
C VAL A 108 -16.58 -0.32 -2.44
N LEU A 109 -15.94 0.46 -1.57
CA LEU A 109 -15.98 1.92 -1.64
C LEU A 109 -15.29 2.45 -2.91
N CYS A 110 -14.18 1.83 -3.34
CA CYS A 110 -13.54 2.11 -4.63
C CYS A 110 -14.50 1.85 -5.79
N HIS A 111 -15.16 0.69 -5.82
CA HIS A 111 -16.11 0.34 -6.86
C HIS A 111 -17.24 1.36 -6.97
N ILE A 112 -17.87 1.73 -5.85
CA ILE A 112 -18.96 2.71 -5.81
C ILE A 112 -18.47 4.11 -6.22
N SER A 113 -17.33 4.54 -5.69
CA SER A 113 -16.79 5.89 -5.91
C SER A 113 -16.47 6.14 -7.38
N PHE A 114 -15.91 5.13 -8.07
CA PHE A 114 -15.40 5.29 -9.42
C PHE A 114 -16.35 4.80 -10.52
N SER A 115 -17.40 4.05 -10.18
CA SER A 115 -18.46 3.64 -11.12
C SER A 115 -19.22 4.83 -11.73
N THR A 116 -19.30 5.96 -11.01
CA THR A 116 -20.11 7.12 -11.43
C THR A 116 -19.35 8.14 -12.29
N GLY A 117 -18.03 8.01 -12.44
CA GLY A 117 -17.19 8.91 -13.25
C GLY A 117 -17.07 10.36 -12.74
N ARG A 118 -17.64 10.70 -11.58
CA ARG A 118 -17.57 12.04 -10.96
C ARG A 118 -16.86 11.99 -9.62
N THR A 119 -16.02 12.99 -9.34
CA THR A 119 -15.37 13.14 -8.04
C THR A 119 -16.36 13.77 -7.03
N ASN A 120 -16.44 13.21 -5.83
CA ASN A 120 -17.29 13.70 -4.74
C ASN A 120 -16.45 13.82 -3.47
N VAL A 121 -16.51 14.98 -2.81
CA VAL A 121 -15.80 15.25 -1.55
C VAL A 121 -16.24 14.28 -0.44
N LEU A 122 -17.52 13.88 -0.42
CA LEU A 122 -18.03 12.91 0.55
C LEU A 122 -17.41 11.53 0.35
N ASN A 123 -17.25 11.09 -0.92
CA ASN A 123 -16.57 9.84 -1.22
C ASN A 123 -15.09 9.91 -0.84
N GLY A 124 -14.43 11.05 -1.08
CA GLY A 124 -13.06 11.29 -0.65
C GLY A 124 -12.90 11.22 0.88
N ALA A 125 -13.82 11.84 1.62
CA ALA A 125 -13.83 11.77 3.09
C ALA A 125 -14.04 10.34 3.59
N ALA A 126 -14.90 9.55 2.93
CA ALA A 126 -15.10 8.14 3.25
C ALA A 126 -13.82 7.31 3.05
N HIS A 127 -13.05 7.57 1.98
CA HIS A 127 -11.74 6.92 1.77
C HIS A 127 -10.73 7.28 2.87
N LEU A 128 -10.67 8.55 3.28
CA LEU A 128 -9.82 8.98 4.40
C LEU A 128 -10.24 8.34 5.73
N ALA A 129 -11.55 8.27 6.00
CA ALA A 129 -12.06 7.64 7.21
C ALA A 129 -11.70 6.14 7.25
N LEU A 130 -11.79 5.45 6.11
CA LEU A 130 -11.42 4.05 6.00
C LEU A 130 -9.91 3.84 6.14
N PHE A 131 -9.10 4.76 5.61
CA PHE A 131 -7.65 4.76 5.83
C PHE A 131 -7.30 4.99 7.31
N ALA A 132 -8.03 5.87 8.02
CA ALA A 132 -7.85 6.03 9.47
C ALA A 132 -8.25 4.75 10.24
N ALA A 133 -9.31 4.06 9.82
CA ALA A 133 -9.69 2.77 10.39
C ALA A 133 -8.61 1.70 10.15
N TYR A 134 -8.01 1.65 8.96
CA TYR A 134 -6.83 0.81 8.69
C TYR A 134 -5.66 1.12 9.62
N LEU A 135 -5.36 2.41 9.86
CA LEU A 135 -4.30 2.77 10.81
C LEU A 135 -4.64 2.26 12.22
N MET A 136 -5.90 2.34 12.65
CA MET A 136 -6.32 1.79 13.95
C MET A 136 -6.09 0.28 14.04
N THR A 137 -6.29 -0.49 12.96
CA THR A 137 -6.04 -1.95 12.99
C THR A 137 -4.56 -2.30 13.15
N ILE A 138 -3.64 -1.38 12.82
CA ILE A 138 -2.19 -1.61 13.01
C ILE A 138 -1.80 -1.54 14.50
N PHE A 139 -2.54 -0.77 15.31
CA PHE A 139 -2.26 -0.56 16.73
C PHE A 139 -3.19 -1.36 17.66
N ALA A 140 -4.13 -2.11 17.10
CA ALA A 140 -5.08 -2.95 17.83
C ALA A 140 -4.46 -4.32 18.16
#